data_AF-A0A9Q0N481-F1
#
_entry.id   AF-A0A9Q0N481-F1
#
_cell.length_a   1.000
_cell.length_b   1.000
_cell.length_c   1.000
_cell.angle_alpha   90.00
_cell.angle_beta   90.00
_cell.angle_gamma   90.00
#
_symmetry.space_group_name_H-M   'P 1'
#
loop_
_entity.id
_entity.type
_entity.pdbx_description
1 polymer ?
#
loop_
_entity_poly.entity_id
_entity_poly.type
_entity_poly.pdbx_seq_one_letter_code
_entity_poly.pdbx_strand_id
1 'polypeptide(L)'
;ISGKNIFYLTDWRFNEFPNAAAHVLYVTCVELMSLPVGPQGIANNIIDVVLKGYTVIPHDQIHSWINAIGIILSSLPEAYWSVMYDRLHELITCNKMVEWSYRHSPFDMFNFKVVKESMLEKSYVLLLAVCQSVLHHSSIGQISTIADYIKDKLKPFVQNEYQLIYLCHLFAPFMLRLDQERPRIGYELTTLLYELLEQVDKKQSATTLKYMDPICDLLYHIKYMFVGDMLKVESETIIRKLRPALQMRLRK
;
A
#
# COMPACT_ATOMS: atom_id res chain seq x y z
N ILE A 1 3.74 5.32 20.58
CA ILE A 1 5.06 5.04 21.24
C ILE A 1 4.80 4.96 22.74
N SER A 2 5.17 3.86 23.41
CA SER A 2 4.60 3.41 24.71
C SER A 2 5.06 4.19 25.96
N GLY A 3 5.59 5.41 25.84
CA GLY A 3 5.99 6.26 26.98
C GLY A 3 7.12 5.73 27.87
N LYS A 4 7.64 4.52 27.63
CA LYS A 4 8.82 4.00 28.32
C LYS A 4 10.08 4.60 27.69
N ASN A 5 10.78 5.45 28.44
CA ASN A 5 12.03 6.05 28.00
C ASN A 5 13.15 4.99 27.96
N ILE A 6 13.51 4.58 26.74
CA ILE A 6 14.69 3.75 26.48
C ILE A 6 15.96 4.63 26.49
N PHE A 7 15.82 5.94 26.23
CA PHE A 7 16.89 6.93 26.22
C PHE A 7 16.88 7.79 27.48
N TYR A 8 18.06 8.28 27.88
CA TYR A 8 18.25 9.12 29.06
C TYR A 8 17.37 10.38 29.04
N LEU A 9 16.90 10.81 30.22
CA LEU A 9 16.19 12.08 30.37
C LEU A 9 17.14 13.23 29.97
N THR A 10 16.77 13.93 28.90
CA THR A 10 17.60 14.93 28.24
C THR A 10 16.84 16.26 28.16
N ASP A 11 17.50 17.39 28.43
CA ASP A 11 16.94 18.72 28.21
C ASP A 11 17.00 19.08 26.73
N TRP A 12 15.90 18.85 26.01
CA TRP A 12 15.83 19.02 24.55
C TRP A 12 16.03 20.47 24.07
N ARG A 13 15.95 21.47 24.95
CA ARG A 13 16.15 22.89 24.58
C ARG A 13 17.58 23.18 24.11
N PHE A 14 18.54 22.38 24.56
CA PHE A 14 19.96 22.53 24.27
C PHE A 14 20.50 21.37 23.41
N ASN A 15 19.63 20.62 22.75
CA ASN A 15 20.00 19.51 21.89
C ASN A 15 19.66 19.83 20.43
N GLU A 16 20.33 19.14 19.51
CA GLU A 16 20.06 19.23 18.07
C GLU A 16 18.65 18.74 17.70
N PHE A 17 18.07 17.85 18.52
CA PHE A 17 16.72 17.32 18.32
C PHE A 17 15.70 17.99 19.25
N PRO A 18 14.49 18.28 18.75
CA PRO A 18 13.46 18.98 19.51
C PRO A 18 12.78 18.11 20.58
N ASN A 19 12.88 16.78 20.47
CA ASN A 19 12.28 15.82 21.39
C ASN A 19 12.90 14.43 21.24
N ALA A 20 12.55 13.54 22.18
CA ALA A 20 13.02 12.16 22.21
C ALA A 20 12.70 11.39 20.92
N ALA A 21 11.48 11.51 20.38
CA ALA A 21 11.08 10.75 19.20
C ALA A 21 11.92 11.11 17.96
N ALA A 22 12.19 12.41 17.76
CA ALA A 22 13.08 12.87 16.71
C ALA A 22 14.50 12.33 16.90
N HIS A 23 15.06 12.42 18.11
CA HIS A 23 16.37 11.86 18.42
C HIS A 23 16.47 10.36 18.13
N VAL A 24 15.53 9.56 18.63
CA VAL A 24 15.50 8.11 18.39
C VAL A 24 15.44 7.80 16.90
N LEU A 25 14.57 8.48 16.16
CA LEU A 25 14.42 8.27 14.71
C LEU A 25 15.73 8.51 13.98
N TYR A 26 16.35 9.68 14.17
CA TYR A 26 17.52 10.06 13.39
C TYR A 26 18.76 9.25 13.78
N VAL A 27 18.98 8.99 15.08
CA VAL A 27 20.09 8.12 15.51
C VAL A 27 19.91 6.70 14.97
N THR A 28 18.68 6.16 14.98
CA THR A 28 18.40 4.84 14.38
C THR A 28 18.70 4.86 12.87
N CYS A 29 18.30 5.90 12.15
CA CYS A 29 18.59 6.00 10.72
C CYS A 29 20.10 6.08 10.43
N VAL A 30 20.84 6.86 11.22
CA VAL A 30 22.31 6.97 11.10
C VAL A 30 22.98 5.63 11.39
N GLU A 31 22.56 4.93 12.44
CA GLU A 31 23.07 3.60 12.78
C GLU A 31 22.83 2.62 11.62
N LEU A 32 21.61 2.56 11.09
CA LEU A 32 21.26 1.70 9.96
C LEU A 32 22.13 2.02 8.73
N MET A 33 22.31 3.29 8.39
CA MET A 33 23.15 3.70 7.26
C MET A 33 24.65 3.44 7.48
N SER A 34 25.08 3.27 8.72
CA SER A 34 26.48 2.96 9.07
C SER A 34 26.81 1.47 9.02
N LEU A 35 25.80 0.59 8.90
CA LEU A 35 26.01 -0.85 8.85
C LEU A 35 26.79 -1.25 7.58
N PRO A 36 27.69 -2.25 7.65
CA PRO A 36 28.43 -2.76 6.49
C PRO A 36 27.58 -3.70 5.62
N VAL A 37 26.30 -3.36 5.42
CA VAL A 37 25.31 -4.13 4.67
C VAL A 37 24.64 -3.21 3.65
N GLY A 38 24.34 -3.72 2.45
CA GLY A 38 23.67 -2.93 1.42
C GLY A 38 22.27 -2.45 1.85
N PRO A 39 21.80 -1.29 1.36
CA PRO A 39 20.48 -0.73 1.70
C PRO A 39 19.33 -1.71 1.57
N GLN A 40 19.34 -2.51 0.50
CA GLN A 40 18.32 -3.52 0.25
C GLN A 40 18.25 -4.58 1.34
N GLY A 41 19.40 -5.08 1.81
CA GLY A 41 19.46 -6.08 2.88
C GLY A 41 18.91 -5.52 4.19
N ILE A 42 19.28 -4.29 4.52
CA ILE A 42 18.81 -3.60 5.72
C ILE A 42 17.29 -3.40 5.67
N ALA A 43 16.77 -2.82 4.59
CA ALA A 43 15.34 -2.57 4.45
C ALA A 43 14.50 -3.86 4.47
N ASN A 44 14.98 -4.92 3.80
CA ASN A 44 14.33 -6.22 3.85
C ASN A 44 14.27 -6.79 5.27
N ASN A 45 15.36 -6.68 6.03
CA ASN A 45 15.40 -7.13 7.42
C ASN A 45 14.45 -6.30 8.31
N ILE A 46 14.36 -4.99 8.10
CA ILE A 46 13.43 -4.11 8.82
C ILE A 46 11.98 -4.53 8.56
N ILE A 47 11.60 -4.75 7.29
CA ILE A 47 10.25 -5.21 6.93
C ILE A 47 9.97 -6.59 7.55
N ASP A 48 10.95 -7.49 7.52
CA ASP A 48 10.84 -8.85 8.06
C ASP A 48 10.65 -8.90 9.59
N VAL A 49 11.01 -7.83 10.34
CA VAL A 49 10.69 -7.72 11.78
C VAL A 49 9.20 -7.93 12.02
N VAL A 50 8.34 -7.36 11.18
CA VAL A 50 6.88 -7.56 11.29
C VAL A 50 6.43 -8.76 10.47
N LEU A 51 6.90 -8.94 9.24
CA LEU A 51 6.38 -9.99 8.35
C LEU A 51 6.73 -11.42 8.85
N LYS A 52 7.89 -11.59 9.48
CA LYS A 52 8.37 -12.88 10.01
C LYS A 52 8.37 -12.91 11.54
N GLY A 53 8.66 -11.77 12.18
CA GLY A 53 8.73 -11.65 13.63
C GLY A 53 7.41 -11.34 14.34
N TYR A 54 6.26 -11.34 13.66
CA TYR A 54 4.96 -11.06 14.30
C TYR A 54 4.62 -11.98 15.49
N THR A 55 5.24 -13.15 15.58
CA THR A 55 5.05 -14.10 16.69
C THR A 55 5.77 -13.68 17.97
N VAL A 56 6.82 -12.85 17.88
CA VAL A 56 7.57 -12.33 19.03
C VAL A 56 7.12 -10.93 19.44
N ILE A 57 6.37 -10.24 18.57
CA ILE A 57 5.79 -8.93 18.85
C ILE A 57 4.51 -9.09 19.68
N PRO A 58 4.37 -8.39 20.83
CA PRO A 58 3.12 -8.38 21.59
C PRO A 58 1.92 -7.99 20.72
N HIS A 59 0.84 -8.76 20.81
CA HIS A 59 -0.32 -8.63 19.90
C HIS A 59 -1.03 -7.26 19.95
N ASP A 60 -0.91 -6.54 21.06
CA ASP A 60 -1.42 -5.19 21.29
C ASP A 60 -0.50 -4.10 20.73
N GLN A 61 0.76 -4.44 20.41
CA GLN A 61 1.78 -3.50 19.97
C GLN A 61 2.07 -3.53 18.47
N ILE A 62 1.55 -4.53 17.74
CA ILE A 62 1.88 -4.74 16.32
C ILE A 62 1.72 -3.48 15.45
N HIS A 63 0.68 -2.68 15.68
CA HIS A 63 0.48 -1.42 14.95
C HIS A 63 1.53 -0.35 15.30
N SER A 64 2.05 -0.34 16.53
CA SER A 64 3.16 0.55 16.92
C SER A 64 4.46 0.16 16.23
N TRP A 65 4.70 -1.14 16.03
CA TRP A 65 5.86 -1.65 15.28
C TRP A 65 5.76 -1.32 13.79
N ILE A 66 4.58 -1.54 13.18
CA ILE A 66 4.30 -1.16 11.80
C ILE A 66 4.54 0.35 11.61
N ASN A 67 4.03 1.18 12.53
CA ASN A 67 4.24 2.63 12.49
C ASN A 67 5.72 3.01 12.59
N ALA A 68 6.48 2.35 13.49
CA ALA A 68 7.91 2.59 13.64
C ALA A 68 8.70 2.22 12.38
N ILE A 69 8.37 1.08 11.74
CA ILE A 69 8.96 0.69 10.46
C ILE A 69 8.65 1.71 9.38
N GLY A 70 7.39 2.16 9.30
CA GLY A 70 6.96 3.15 8.32
C GLY A 70 7.76 4.44 8.41
N ILE A 71 7.88 5.02 9.61
CA ILE A 71 8.61 6.28 9.80
C ILE A 71 10.11 6.11 9.55
N ILE A 72 10.73 5.02 10.02
CA ILE A 72 12.15 4.73 9.79
C ILE A 72 12.45 4.60 8.29
N LEU A 73 11.70 3.76 7.57
CA LEU A 73 11.91 3.55 6.14
C LEU A 73 11.68 4.84 5.35
N SER A 74 10.63 5.61 5.64
CA SER A 74 10.37 6.87 4.95
C SER A 74 11.44 7.95 5.17
N SER A 75 12.16 7.87 6.30
CA SER A 75 13.26 8.79 6.65
C SER A 75 14.62 8.36 6.09
N LEU A 76 14.75 7.15 5.57
CA LEU A 76 15.96 6.65 4.92
C LEU A 76 16.01 7.06 3.43
N PRO A 77 17.19 7.03 2.79
CA PRO A 77 17.32 7.25 1.34
C PRO A 77 16.51 6.29 0.48
N GLU A 78 16.27 6.65 -0.79
CA GLU A 78 15.48 5.86 -1.75
C GLU A 78 15.88 4.40 -1.88
N ALA A 79 17.17 4.10 -1.83
CA ALA A 79 17.67 2.73 -1.89
C ALA A 79 17.16 1.80 -0.77
N TYR A 80 16.60 2.36 0.32
CA TYR A 80 16.00 1.60 1.41
C TYR A 80 14.50 1.42 1.21
N TRP A 81 13.73 2.51 1.11
CA TRP A 81 12.26 2.40 1.06
C TRP A 81 11.72 1.86 -0.27
N SER A 82 12.47 2.00 -1.38
CA SER A 82 12.06 1.45 -2.68
C SER A 82 11.98 -0.09 -2.69
N VAL A 83 12.61 -0.78 -1.73
CA VAL A 83 12.50 -2.24 -1.53
C VAL A 83 11.04 -2.68 -1.31
N MET A 84 10.21 -1.79 -0.77
CA MET A 84 8.77 -2.04 -0.65
C MET A 84 8.14 -2.39 -2.00
N TYR A 85 8.61 -1.80 -3.10
CA TYR A 85 8.12 -2.06 -4.44
C TYR A 85 8.44 -3.48 -4.91
N ASP A 86 9.63 -3.97 -4.61
CA ASP A 86 10.02 -5.35 -4.90
C ASP A 86 9.15 -6.34 -4.11
N ARG A 87 8.93 -6.06 -2.83
CA ARG A 87 8.03 -6.87 -1.97
C ARG A 87 6.59 -6.88 -2.46
N LEU A 88 6.08 -5.73 -2.92
CA LEU A 88 4.76 -5.62 -3.53
C LEU A 88 4.68 -6.46 -4.80
N HIS A 89 5.71 -6.42 -5.64
CA HIS A 89 5.77 -7.23 -6.85
C HIS A 89 5.81 -8.73 -6.54
N GLU A 90 6.67 -9.17 -5.61
CA GLU A 90 6.74 -10.56 -5.14
C GLU A 90 5.37 -11.06 -4.66
N LEU A 91 4.65 -10.25 -3.87
CA LEU A 91 3.35 -10.60 -3.33
C LEU A 91 2.26 -10.65 -4.41
N ILE A 92 2.24 -9.68 -5.34
CA ILE A 92 1.25 -9.64 -6.43
C ILE A 92 1.44 -10.82 -7.39
N THR A 93 2.69 -11.21 -7.65
CA THR A 93 3.03 -12.28 -8.60
C THR A 93 3.06 -13.67 -7.98
N CYS A 94 2.95 -13.80 -6.65
CA CYS A 94 2.98 -15.12 -6.02
C CYS A 94 1.82 -16.01 -6.47
N ASN A 95 2.08 -17.31 -6.64
CA ASN A 95 1.09 -18.28 -7.14
C ASN A 95 -0.22 -18.25 -6.33
N LYS A 96 -0.13 -18.09 -5.00
CA LYS A 96 -1.33 -18.03 -4.14
C LYS A 96 -2.22 -16.82 -4.41
N MET A 97 -1.66 -15.68 -4.82
CA MET A 97 -2.41 -14.47 -5.21
C MET A 97 -2.97 -14.63 -6.63
N VAL A 98 -2.22 -15.26 -7.54
CA VAL A 98 -2.62 -15.45 -8.94
C VAL A 98 -3.76 -16.46 -9.06
N GLU A 99 -3.66 -17.60 -8.38
CA GLU A 99 -4.64 -18.68 -8.43
C GLU A 99 -5.78 -18.50 -7.42
N TRP A 100 -5.56 -17.70 -6.38
CA TRP A 100 -6.46 -17.49 -5.25
C TRP A 100 -7.06 -18.78 -4.70
N SER A 101 -6.20 -19.67 -4.20
CA SER A 101 -6.59 -20.97 -3.63
C SER A 101 -7.28 -20.86 -2.26
N TYR A 102 -7.59 -19.65 -1.79
CA TYR A 102 -8.20 -19.42 -0.49
C TYR A 102 -9.71 -19.56 -0.54
N ARG A 103 -10.28 -20.10 0.55
CA ARG A 103 -11.74 -20.14 0.76
C ARG A 103 -12.31 -18.76 1.11
N HIS A 104 -11.47 -17.87 1.64
CA HIS A 104 -11.88 -16.56 2.15
C HIS A 104 -11.78 -15.50 1.06
N SER A 105 -12.57 -14.44 1.22
CA SER A 105 -12.56 -13.33 0.28
C SER A 105 -11.28 -12.51 0.42
N PRO A 106 -10.86 -11.77 -0.63
CA PRO A 106 -9.76 -10.80 -0.49
C PRO A 106 -10.05 -9.77 0.60
N PHE A 107 -11.30 -9.40 0.81
CA PHE A 107 -11.70 -8.46 1.88
C PHE A 107 -11.44 -9.02 3.28
N ASP A 108 -11.57 -10.32 3.48
CA ASP A 108 -11.21 -10.97 4.75
C ASP A 108 -9.69 -11.05 4.91
N MET A 109 -9.01 -11.50 3.85
CA MET A 109 -7.56 -11.74 3.83
C MET A 109 -6.73 -10.45 3.93
N PHE A 110 -7.30 -9.30 3.54
CA PHE A 110 -6.64 -7.99 3.61
C PHE A 110 -7.12 -7.15 4.81
N ASN A 111 -7.98 -7.72 5.66
CA ASN A 111 -8.46 -7.05 6.87
C ASN A 111 -7.70 -7.53 8.10
N PHE A 112 -6.99 -6.60 8.76
CA PHE A 112 -6.09 -6.91 9.85
C PHE A 112 -6.82 -7.56 11.04
N LYS A 113 -8.03 -7.06 11.34
CA LYS A 113 -8.86 -7.57 12.42
C LYS A 113 -9.32 -8.99 12.13
N VAL A 114 -9.88 -9.22 10.94
CA VAL A 114 -10.41 -10.53 10.53
C VAL A 114 -9.30 -11.58 10.49
N VAL A 115 -8.16 -11.25 9.88
CA VAL A 115 -7.00 -12.15 9.81
C VAL A 115 -6.46 -12.50 11.19
N LYS A 116 -6.44 -11.54 12.12
CA LYS A 116 -6.00 -11.77 13.49
C LYS A 116 -6.97 -12.66 14.26
N GLU A 117 -8.26 -12.33 14.25
CA GLU A 117 -9.31 -13.04 15.00
C GLU A 117 -9.54 -14.46 14.46
N SER A 118 -9.45 -14.64 13.15
CA SER A 118 -9.67 -15.93 12.47
C SER A 118 -8.38 -16.73 12.24
N MET A 119 -7.25 -16.26 12.77
CA MET A 119 -5.94 -16.92 12.66
C MET A 119 -5.51 -17.25 11.21
N LEU A 120 -5.82 -16.36 10.27
CA LEU A 120 -5.52 -16.56 8.85
C LEU A 120 -4.05 -16.26 8.52
N GLU A 121 -3.67 -16.55 7.27
CA GLU A 121 -2.39 -16.15 6.70
C GLU A 121 -2.27 -14.62 6.71
N LYS A 122 -1.15 -14.13 7.24
CA LYS A 122 -0.96 -12.71 7.58
C LYS A 122 -0.09 -11.95 6.58
N SER A 123 0.54 -12.65 5.63
CA SER A 123 1.51 -12.10 4.68
C SER A 123 0.93 -10.90 3.92
N TYR A 124 -0.27 -11.05 3.36
CA TYR A 124 -0.97 -9.99 2.63
C TYR A 124 -1.24 -8.76 3.50
N VAL A 125 -1.89 -8.95 4.64
CA VAL A 125 -2.31 -7.82 5.47
C VAL A 125 -1.15 -7.13 6.18
N LEU A 126 -0.10 -7.88 6.55
CA LEU A 126 1.09 -7.31 7.17
C LEU A 126 1.90 -6.49 6.15
N LEU A 127 2.12 -7.00 4.94
CA LEU A 127 2.80 -6.22 3.91
C LEU A 127 1.98 -4.99 3.53
N LEU A 128 0.66 -5.14 3.36
CA LEU A 128 -0.24 -4.02 3.08
C LEU A 128 -0.13 -2.93 4.17
N ALA A 129 -0.18 -3.32 5.44
CA ALA A 129 -0.09 -2.39 6.55
C ALA A 129 1.28 -1.70 6.65
N VAL A 130 2.38 -2.42 6.38
CA VAL A 130 3.72 -1.82 6.29
C VAL A 130 3.77 -0.82 5.14
N CYS A 131 3.27 -1.18 3.95
CA CYS A 131 3.29 -0.28 2.81
C CYS A 131 2.46 0.99 3.06
N GLN A 132 1.26 0.83 3.62
CA GLN A 132 0.43 1.95 4.04
C GLN A 132 1.15 2.81 5.09
N SER A 133 1.85 2.21 6.06
CA SER A 133 2.58 2.97 7.05
C SER A 133 3.75 3.76 6.45
N VAL A 134 4.50 3.18 5.50
CA VAL A 134 5.59 3.88 4.80
C VAL A 134 5.02 5.05 4.00
N LEU A 135 3.93 4.84 3.25
CA LEU A 135 3.27 5.90 2.48
C LEU A 135 2.67 6.99 3.36
N HIS A 136 2.16 6.64 4.54
CA HIS A 136 1.64 7.62 5.49
C HIS A 136 2.71 8.61 5.96
N HIS A 137 3.93 8.14 6.19
CA HIS A 137 5.07 8.97 6.62
C HIS A 137 5.90 9.54 5.46
N SER A 138 5.67 9.05 4.24
CA SER A 138 6.34 9.52 3.03
C SER A 138 5.96 10.97 2.70
N SER A 139 6.92 11.72 2.16
CA SER A 139 6.67 13.00 1.51
C SER A 139 5.81 12.82 0.25
N ILE A 140 5.18 13.90 -0.23
CA ILE A 140 4.41 13.86 -1.48
C ILE A 140 5.27 13.46 -2.68
N GLY A 141 6.57 13.78 -2.66
CA GLY A 141 7.53 13.36 -3.68
C GLY A 141 7.70 11.84 -3.72
N GLN A 142 7.89 11.20 -2.56
CA GLN A 142 7.97 9.74 -2.42
C GLN A 142 6.65 9.04 -2.76
N ILE A 143 5.51 9.62 -2.41
CA ILE A 143 4.21 9.06 -2.83
C ILE A 143 4.08 9.12 -4.35
N SER A 144 4.57 10.18 -4.99
CA SER A 144 4.45 10.34 -6.44
C SER A 144 5.07 9.16 -7.20
N THR A 145 6.21 8.64 -6.72
CA THR A 145 6.93 7.54 -7.39
C THR A 145 6.17 6.21 -7.35
N ILE A 146 5.21 6.01 -6.42
CA ILE A 146 4.43 4.78 -6.40
C ILE A 146 3.49 4.68 -7.59
N ALA A 147 2.93 5.82 -8.04
CA ALA A 147 2.04 5.85 -9.19
C ALA A 147 2.80 5.44 -10.47
N ASP A 148 3.99 6.01 -10.65
CA ASP A 148 4.91 5.67 -11.74
C ASP A 148 5.32 4.19 -11.67
N TYR A 149 5.67 3.70 -10.47
CA TYR A 149 6.02 2.29 -10.28
C TYR A 149 4.87 1.35 -10.67
N ILE A 150 3.64 1.63 -10.22
CA ILE A 150 2.50 0.78 -10.55
C ILE A 150 2.26 0.80 -12.06
N LYS A 151 2.28 1.98 -12.68
CA LYS A 151 2.05 2.15 -14.12
C LYS A 151 3.10 1.42 -14.96
N ASP A 152 4.38 1.61 -14.63
CA ASP A 152 5.49 1.19 -15.48
C ASP A 152 6.01 -0.21 -15.18
N LYS A 153 5.85 -0.69 -13.94
CA LYS A 153 6.42 -1.96 -13.47
C LYS A 153 5.36 -2.96 -13.04
N LEU A 154 4.35 -2.55 -12.28
CA LEU A 154 3.41 -3.50 -11.68
C LEU A 154 2.22 -3.84 -12.58
N LYS A 155 1.76 -2.90 -13.40
CA LYS A 155 0.58 -3.01 -14.27
C LYS A 155 0.57 -4.31 -15.10
N PRO A 156 1.66 -4.76 -15.76
CA PRO A 156 1.65 -5.98 -16.57
C PRO A 156 1.30 -7.27 -15.79
N PHE A 157 1.47 -7.25 -14.46
CA PHE A 157 1.30 -8.41 -13.60
C PHE A 157 -0.09 -8.49 -12.94
N VAL A 158 -0.89 -7.43 -13.03
CA VAL A 158 -2.25 -7.38 -12.49
C VAL A 158 -3.23 -7.98 -13.49
N GLN A 159 -3.51 -9.27 -13.36
CA GLN A 159 -4.27 -10.06 -14.33
C GLN A 159 -5.59 -10.61 -13.76
N ASN A 160 -5.80 -10.53 -12.44
CA ASN A 160 -7.02 -10.98 -11.79
C ASN A 160 -7.62 -9.95 -10.82
N GLU A 161 -8.87 -10.18 -10.41
CA GLU A 161 -9.60 -9.30 -9.49
C GLU A 161 -8.95 -9.18 -8.10
N TYR A 162 -8.29 -10.22 -7.60
CA TYR A 162 -7.68 -10.23 -6.27
C TYR A 162 -6.48 -9.28 -6.19
N GLN A 163 -5.64 -9.28 -7.22
CA GLN A 163 -4.51 -8.37 -7.37
C GLN A 163 -5.00 -6.92 -7.49
N LEU A 164 -6.05 -6.68 -8.29
CA LEU A 164 -6.66 -5.35 -8.40
C LEU A 164 -7.21 -4.88 -7.04
N ILE A 165 -7.94 -5.73 -6.33
CA ILE A 165 -8.48 -5.41 -4.99
C ILE A 165 -7.36 -5.11 -4.00
N TYR A 166 -6.24 -5.84 -4.05
CA TYR A 166 -5.10 -5.56 -3.18
C TYR A 166 -4.51 -4.17 -3.45
N LEU A 167 -4.36 -3.80 -4.73
CA LEU A 167 -3.93 -2.44 -5.08
C LEU A 167 -4.95 -1.41 -4.61
N CYS A 168 -6.24 -1.66 -4.76
CA CYS A 168 -7.30 -0.80 -4.21
C CYS A 168 -7.13 -0.52 -2.72
N HIS A 169 -6.83 -1.55 -1.92
CA HIS A 169 -6.55 -1.37 -0.49
C HIS A 169 -5.27 -0.58 -0.22
N LEU A 170 -4.27 -0.67 -1.12
CA LEU A 170 -3.01 0.03 -0.95
C LEU A 170 -3.16 1.55 -1.13
N PHE A 171 -3.78 2.03 -2.21
CA PHE A 171 -3.78 3.47 -2.52
C PHE A 171 -5.05 4.20 -2.06
N ALA A 172 -6.22 3.54 -1.96
CA ALA A 172 -7.47 4.22 -1.64
C ALA A 172 -7.40 5.09 -0.36
N PRO A 173 -6.72 4.65 0.72
CA PRO A 173 -6.54 5.48 1.92
C PRO A 173 -5.78 6.79 1.70
N PHE A 174 -4.99 6.89 0.63
CA PHE A 174 -4.17 8.07 0.31
C PHE A 174 -4.82 9.01 -0.70
N MET A 175 -5.99 8.67 -1.24
CA MET A 175 -6.67 9.50 -2.25
C MET A 175 -6.97 10.91 -1.73
N LEU A 176 -7.40 11.05 -0.47
CA LEU A 176 -7.63 12.37 0.14
C LEU A 176 -6.35 13.20 0.20
N ARG A 177 -5.23 12.59 0.57
CA ARG A 177 -3.94 13.27 0.65
C ARG A 177 -3.45 13.70 -0.74
N LEU A 178 -3.63 12.83 -1.73
CA LEU A 178 -3.30 13.13 -3.12
C LEU A 178 -4.16 14.26 -3.68
N ASP A 179 -5.45 14.27 -3.39
CA ASP A 179 -6.36 15.35 -3.80
C ASP A 179 -5.93 16.71 -3.23
N GLN A 180 -5.49 16.74 -1.97
CA GLN A 180 -5.06 17.95 -1.27
C GLN A 180 -3.67 18.44 -1.69
N GLU A 181 -2.69 17.54 -1.76
CA GLU A 181 -1.28 17.90 -1.96
C GLU A 181 -0.84 17.86 -3.43
N ARG A 182 -1.43 16.96 -4.24
CA ARG A 182 -1.02 16.75 -5.64
C ARG A 182 -2.12 16.12 -6.53
N PRO A 183 -3.24 16.83 -6.78
CA PRO A 183 -4.44 16.26 -7.41
C PRO A 183 -4.22 15.60 -8.78
N ARG A 184 -3.21 16.07 -9.55
CA ARG A 184 -2.80 15.44 -10.82
C ARG A 184 -2.46 13.96 -10.66
N ILE A 185 -1.82 13.57 -9.56
CA ILE A 185 -1.48 12.15 -9.32
C ILE A 185 -2.72 11.36 -8.94
N GLY A 186 -3.64 11.95 -8.17
CA GLY A 186 -4.95 11.34 -7.89
C GLY A 186 -5.73 11.04 -9.17
N TYR A 187 -5.69 11.97 -10.12
CA TYR A 187 -6.23 11.78 -11.48
C TYR A 187 -5.55 10.62 -12.21
N GLU A 188 -4.22 10.65 -12.33
CA GLU A 188 -3.43 9.64 -13.06
C GLU A 188 -3.60 8.22 -12.46
N LEU A 189 -3.62 8.11 -11.13
CA LEU A 189 -3.91 6.86 -10.43
C LEU A 189 -5.33 6.37 -10.69
N THR A 190 -6.31 7.28 -10.71
CA THR A 190 -7.69 6.88 -10.98
C THR A 190 -7.84 6.38 -12.42
N THR A 191 -7.23 7.04 -13.42
CA THR A 191 -7.15 6.50 -14.79
C THR A 191 -6.51 5.11 -14.81
N LEU A 192 -5.39 4.94 -14.10
CA LEU A 192 -4.69 3.67 -14.00
C LEU A 192 -5.59 2.56 -13.42
N LEU A 193 -6.49 2.85 -12.48
CA LEU A 193 -7.44 1.86 -11.96
C LEU A 193 -8.46 1.41 -12.99
N TYR A 194 -8.98 2.34 -13.79
CA TYR A 194 -9.86 1.98 -14.90
C TYR A 194 -9.12 1.11 -15.92
N GLU A 195 -7.86 1.44 -16.23
CA GLU A 195 -7.02 0.64 -17.13
C GLU A 195 -6.74 -0.77 -16.57
N LEU A 196 -6.45 -0.87 -15.27
CA LEU A 196 -6.24 -2.16 -14.59
C LEU A 196 -7.52 -2.99 -14.56
N LEU A 197 -8.68 -2.36 -14.34
CA LEU A 197 -9.98 -3.03 -14.42
C LEU A 197 -10.24 -3.57 -15.84
N GLU A 198 -9.95 -2.78 -16.87
CA GLU A 198 -10.05 -3.23 -18.26
C GLU A 198 -9.13 -4.43 -18.54
N GLN A 199 -7.89 -4.38 -18.04
CA GLN A 199 -6.93 -5.46 -18.20
C GLN A 199 -7.41 -6.76 -17.53
N VAL A 200 -7.87 -6.67 -16.28
CA VAL A 200 -8.42 -7.79 -15.51
C VAL A 200 -9.67 -8.37 -16.18
N ASP A 201 -10.59 -7.50 -16.63
CA ASP A 201 -11.83 -7.90 -17.28
C ASP A 201 -11.57 -8.71 -18.56
N LYS A 202 -10.59 -8.28 -19.37
CA LYS A 202 -10.17 -9.00 -20.58
C LYS A 202 -9.45 -10.30 -20.28
N LYS A 203 -8.56 -10.31 -19.28
CA LYS A 203 -7.79 -11.52 -18.94
C LYS A 203 -8.66 -12.62 -18.34
N GLN A 204 -9.65 -12.26 -17.53
CA GLN A 204 -10.62 -13.20 -16.97
C GLN A 204 -11.84 -13.37 -17.89
N SER A 205 -11.71 -13.22 -19.21
CA SER A 205 -12.83 -13.29 -20.16
C SER A 205 -13.66 -14.58 -20.06
N ALA A 206 -13.04 -15.70 -19.69
CA ALA A 206 -13.72 -16.99 -19.49
C ALA A 206 -14.55 -17.09 -18.19
N THR A 207 -14.42 -16.14 -17.26
CA THR A 207 -15.06 -16.21 -15.94
C THR A 207 -15.66 -14.85 -15.56
N THR A 208 -16.83 -14.85 -14.93
CA THR A 208 -17.41 -13.62 -14.37
C THR A 208 -16.58 -13.16 -13.16
N LEU A 209 -16.26 -11.87 -13.09
CA LEU A 209 -15.62 -11.30 -11.90
C LEU A 209 -16.58 -11.41 -10.70
N LYS A 210 -16.09 -11.88 -9.55
CA LYS A 210 -16.91 -12.10 -8.36
C LYS A 210 -17.18 -10.81 -7.60
N TYR A 211 -16.25 -9.85 -7.64
CA TYR A 211 -16.29 -8.65 -6.80
C TYR A 211 -16.51 -7.37 -7.60
N MET A 212 -17.37 -7.43 -8.62
CA MET A 212 -17.70 -6.28 -9.47
C MET A 212 -18.28 -5.12 -8.67
N ASP A 213 -19.23 -5.40 -7.75
CA ASP A 213 -19.93 -4.33 -7.02
C ASP A 213 -18.97 -3.53 -6.12
N PRO A 214 -18.15 -4.13 -5.24
CA PRO A 214 -17.19 -3.37 -4.43
C PRO A 214 -16.17 -2.58 -5.26
N ILE A 215 -15.71 -3.12 -6.39
CA ILE A 215 -14.78 -2.42 -7.29
C ILE A 215 -15.47 -1.18 -7.89
N CYS A 216 -16.69 -1.34 -8.40
CA CYS A 216 -17.46 -0.23 -8.95
C CYS A 216 -17.81 0.82 -7.88
N ASP A 217 -18.17 0.41 -6.68
CA ASP A 217 -18.50 1.31 -5.56
C ASP A 217 -17.29 2.17 -5.17
N LEU A 218 -16.09 1.58 -5.12
CA LEU A 218 -14.85 2.33 -4.89
C LEU A 218 -14.57 3.34 -6.02
N LEU A 219 -14.73 2.93 -7.28
CA LEU A 219 -14.53 3.83 -8.42
C LEU A 219 -15.53 5.00 -8.41
N TYR A 220 -16.78 4.75 -8.00
CA TYR A 220 -17.76 5.82 -7.80
C TYR A 220 -17.38 6.72 -6.64
N HIS A 221 -16.96 6.16 -5.50
CA HIS A 221 -16.49 6.95 -4.38
C HIS A 221 -15.35 7.88 -4.81
N ILE A 222 -14.37 7.36 -5.54
CA ILE A 222 -13.25 8.16 -6.04
C ILE A 222 -13.71 9.25 -7.02
N LYS A 223 -14.60 8.89 -7.95
CA LYS A 223 -15.21 9.85 -8.90
C LYS A 223 -15.89 10.99 -8.16
N TYR A 224 -16.76 10.71 -7.20
CA TYR A 224 -17.56 11.75 -6.56
C TYR A 224 -16.82 12.54 -5.48
N MET A 225 -15.84 11.93 -4.81
CA MET A 225 -15.15 12.58 -3.69
C MET A 225 -13.89 13.32 -4.09
N PHE A 226 -13.22 12.92 -5.18
CA PHE A 226 -11.89 13.46 -5.53
C PHE A 226 -11.84 13.99 -6.96
N VAL A 227 -12.18 13.16 -7.97
CA VAL A 227 -11.87 13.51 -9.36
C VAL A 227 -12.96 14.33 -10.07
N GLY A 228 -14.22 14.12 -9.71
CA GLY A 228 -15.38 14.70 -10.39
C GLY A 228 -15.43 14.35 -11.87
N ASP A 229 -15.79 15.35 -12.70
CA ASP A 229 -15.96 15.19 -14.14
C ASP A 229 -14.65 15.25 -14.94
N MET A 230 -13.50 15.48 -14.28
CA MET A 230 -12.22 15.59 -14.98
C MET A 230 -11.90 14.32 -15.77
N LEU A 231 -12.26 13.14 -15.24
CA LEU A 231 -12.01 11.84 -15.90
C LEU A 231 -13.11 11.39 -16.85
N LYS A 232 -14.15 12.17 -17.09
CA LYS A 232 -15.33 11.68 -17.81
C LYS A 232 -14.99 11.09 -19.18
N VAL A 233 -14.18 11.80 -19.98
CA VAL A 233 -13.83 11.36 -21.34
C VAL A 233 -12.96 10.09 -21.34
N GLU A 234 -11.92 10.06 -20.50
CA GLU A 234 -11.01 8.91 -20.40
C GLU A 234 -11.72 7.68 -19.83
N SER A 235 -12.45 7.85 -18.72
CA SER A 235 -13.20 6.77 -18.08
C SER A 235 -14.30 6.23 -18.99
N GLU A 236 -15.06 7.06 -19.71
CA GLU A 236 -16.06 6.59 -20.68
C GLU A 236 -15.42 5.76 -21.80
N THR A 237 -14.24 6.17 -22.28
CA THR A 237 -13.51 5.45 -23.33
C THR A 237 -13.09 4.06 -22.86
N ILE A 238 -12.68 3.92 -21.60
CA ILE A 238 -12.31 2.63 -21.00
C ILE A 238 -13.57 1.80 -20.73
N ILE A 239 -14.61 2.39 -20.12
CA ILE A 239 -15.86 1.71 -19.77
C ILE A 239 -16.49 1.06 -21.01
N ARG A 240 -16.49 1.72 -22.17
CA ARG A 240 -17.01 1.16 -23.43
C ARG A 240 -16.31 -0.12 -23.89
N LYS A 241 -15.09 -0.40 -23.40
CA LYS A 241 -14.31 -1.61 -23.72
C LYS A 241 -14.53 -2.75 -22.72
N LEU A 242 -15.18 -2.48 -21.59
CA LEU A 242 -15.50 -3.49 -20.56
C LEU A 242 -16.66 -4.39 -21.01
N ARG A 243 -16.81 -5.56 -20.38
CA ARG A 243 -17.97 -6.43 -20.58
C ARG A 243 -19.29 -5.76 -20.13
N PRO A 244 -20.45 -6.15 -20.71
CA PRO A 244 -21.74 -5.52 -20.43
C PRO A 244 -22.11 -5.41 -18.95
N ALA A 245 -21.75 -6.41 -18.13
CA ALA A 245 -22.04 -6.41 -16.71
C ALA A 245 -21.31 -5.30 -15.93
N LEU A 246 -20.08 -4.95 -16.32
CA LEU A 246 -19.33 -3.82 -15.73
C LEU A 246 -19.82 -2.50 -16.31
N GLN A 247 -20.11 -2.45 -17.63
CA GLN A 247 -20.66 -1.26 -18.27
C GLN A 247 -21.95 -0.81 -17.60
N MET A 248 -22.85 -1.73 -17.28
CA MET A 248 -24.13 -1.42 -16.62
C MET A 248 -23.93 -0.88 -15.20
N ARG A 249 -22.92 -1.36 -14.47
CA ARG A 249 -22.61 -0.88 -13.12
C ARG A 249 -21.97 0.50 -13.14
N LEU A 250 -21.06 0.75 -14.06
CA LEU A 250 -20.34 2.01 -14.23
C LEU A 250 -21.09 3.03 -15.10
N ARG A 251 -22.35 2.77 -15.46
CA ARG A 251 -23.17 3.63 -16.30
C ARG A 251 -23.77 4.79 -15.50
N LYS A 252 -22.98 5.82 -15.19
CA LYS A 252 -23.46 7.14 -14.75
C LYS A 252 -22.53 8.26 -15.18
#